data_AF-A0A536SVD5-F1
#
_entry.id   AF-A0A536SVD5-F1
#
_cell.length_a   1.000
_cell.length_b   1.000
_cell.length_c   1.000
_cell.angle_alpha   90.00
_cell.angle_beta   90.00
_cell.angle_gamma   90.00
#
_symmetry.space_group_name_H-M   'P 1'
#
loop_
_entity.id
_entity.type
_entity.pdbx_description
1 polymer ?
#
loop_
_entity_poly.entity_id
_entity_poly.type
_entity_poly.pdbx_seq_one_letter_code
_entity_poly.pdbx_strand_id
1 'polypeptide(L)'
;MVLPNPIRAAFDSSDCDEGAVVVNIGPSHPATHGTIQVIAALDGEKVKRVDVHCGYLHRGFEKECETHTWHNLIPYVTRLNYCSGLINDFAYCEAVETLMEIEITPRCRYLRTLLSEYSRIADHLTCVAASLMELGAMTAFLYLVMIRDHIYEHLASLTGARVTYTYGRIGGLARDLPDGWLTRLDEILEQYAIFVGRIHGLMDRNRIFIDRTRNVGVISTTDAINWGFTGPILRSTGAPRDLRKDTPYLAYGELDFEVPV
;
A
#
# COMPACT_ATOMS: atom_id res chain seq x y z
N MET A 1 -5.32 23.29 29.23
CA MET A 1 -6.21 22.18 28.86
C MET A 1 -5.33 20.95 28.73
N VAL A 2 -5.35 20.06 29.73
CA VAL A 2 -4.56 18.82 29.66
C VAL A 2 -5.29 17.91 28.68
N LEU A 3 -4.70 17.68 27.51
CA LEU A 3 -5.23 16.70 26.59
C LEU A 3 -5.16 15.33 27.30
N PRO A 4 -6.26 14.56 27.32
CA PRO A 4 -6.24 13.22 27.88
C PRO A 4 -5.14 12.41 27.19
N ASN A 5 -4.48 11.53 27.93
CA ASN A 5 -3.46 10.66 27.35
C ASN A 5 -4.11 9.89 26.17
N PRO A 6 -3.64 10.09 24.93
CA PRO A 6 -4.24 9.43 23.77
C PRO A 6 -4.01 7.91 23.79
N ILE A 7 -3.05 7.44 24.60
CA ILE A 7 -2.77 6.02 24.79
C ILE A 7 -3.81 5.45 25.75
N ARG A 8 -4.82 4.78 25.19
CA ARG A 8 -5.76 3.97 25.94
C ARG A 8 -5.04 2.74 26.47
N ALA A 9 -5.26 2.41 27.75
CA ALA A 9 -4.80 1.14 28.29
C ALA A 9 -5.48 -0.01 27.55
N ALA A 10 -4.74 -1.09 27.34
CA ALA A 10 -5.30 -2.35 26.90
C ALA A 10 -6.44 -2.75 27.84
N PHE A 11 -7.58 -3.14 27.27
CA PHE A 11 -8.67 -3.70 28.06
C PHE A 11 -8.30 -5.10 28.55
N ASP A 12 -8.80 -5.48 29.73
CA ASP A 12 -8.56 -6.79 30.33
C ASP A 12 -9.84 -7.61 30.46
N SER A 13 -9.75 -8.76 31.12
CA SER A 13 -10.90 -9.65 31.34
C SER A 13 -11.98 -9.02 32.25
N SER A 14 -11.64 -8.00 33.03
CA SER A 14 -12.61 -7.28 33.88
C SER A 14 -13.46 -6.29 33.08
N ASP A 15 -12.99 -5.87 31.91
CA ASP A 15 -13.71 -5.00 30.98
C ASP A 15 -14.64 -5.76 30.02
N CYS A 16 -14.75 -7.08 30.16
CA CYS A 16 -15.47 -7.97 29.26
C CYS A 16 -16.58 -8.74 29.98
N ASP A 17 -17.56 -9.23 29.21
CA ASP A 17 -18.64 -10.09 29.73
C ASP A 17 -18.08 -11.36 30.41
N GLU A 18 -18.78 -11.88 31.43
CA GLU A 18 -18.39 -13.12 32.12
C GLU A 18 -18.21 -14.27 31.13
N GLY A 19 -17.01 -14.89 31.13
CA GLY A 19 -16.66 -16.00 30.26
C GLY A 19 -15.88 -15.62 28.99
N ALA A 20 -15.70 -14.32 28.70
CA ALA A 20 -14.85 -13.89 27.60
C ALA A 20 -13.36 -14.16 27.88
N VAL A 21 -12.64 -14.69 26.88
CA VAL A 21 -11.20 -14.91 26.94
C VAL A 21 -10.50 -13.79 26.18
N VAL A 22 -9.62 -13.06 26.86
CA VAL A 22 -8.81 -12.02 26.22
C VAL A 22 -7.52 -12.64 25.69
N VAL A 23 -7.29 -12.47 24.39
CA VAL A 23 -6.09 -12.96 23.69
C VAL A 23 -5.31 -11.77 23.15
N ASN A 24 -4.01 -11.75 23.44
CA ASN A 24 -3.07 -10.77 22.91
C ASN A 24 -2.30 -11.37 21.73
N ILE A 25 -2.45 -10.77 20.55
CA ILE A 25 -1.79 -11.17 19.31
C ILE A 25 -0.80 -10.06 18.93
N GLY A 26 0.50 -10.37 18.96
CA GLY A 26 1.57 -9.40 18.70
C GLY A 26 2.29 -8.94 19.97
N PRO A 27 3.11 -7.86 19.91
CA PRO A 27 3.39 -7.04 18.73
C PRO A 27 4.29 -7.72 17.68
N SER A 28 4.84 -8.89 18.00
CA SER A 28 5.63 -9.73 17.09
C SER A 28 4.90 -11.06 16.86
N HIS A 29 4.25 -11.20 15.71
CA HIS A 29 3.59 -12.44 15.30
C HIS A 29 3.66 -12.60 13.76
N PRO A 30 3.79 -13.81 13.21
CA PRO A 30 3.86 -13.99 11.74
C PRO A 30 2.63 -13.48 10.98
N ALA A 31 1.46 -13.45 11.63
CA ALA A 31 0.22 -12.91 11.06
C ALA A 31 0.09 -11.38 11.18
N THR A 32 1.11 -10.68 11.69
CA THR A 32 1.16 -9.22 11.69
C THR A 32 2.23 -8.80 10.68
N HIS A 33 1.82 -8.44 9.46
CA HIS A 33 2.70 -7.84 8.47
C HIS A 33 3.13 -6.43 8.91
N GLY A 34 4.17 -6.38 9.74
CA GLY A 34 4.61 -5.18 10.45
C GLY A 34 4.44 -5.35 11.97
N THR A 35 4.51 -4.24 12.70
CA THR A 35 4.46 -4.26 14.17
C THR A 35 3.16 -3.65 14.64
N ILE A 36 2.17 -4.50 14.90
CA ILE A 36 0.87 -4.14 15.47
C ILE A 36 0.54 -5.10 16.61
N GLN A 37 -0.13 -4.60 17.65
CA GLN A 37 -0.66 -5.42 18.71
C GLN A 37 -2.19 -5.41 18.63
N VAL A 38 -2.79 -6.60 18.61
CA VAL A 38 -4.23 -6.80 18.55
C VAL A 38 -4.68 -7.50 19.82
N ILE A 39 -5.53 -6.84 20.59
CA ILE A 39 -6.11 -7.39 21.82
C ILE A 39 -7.56 -7.74 21.51
N ALA A 40 -7.88 -9.02 21.54
CA ALA A 40 -9.18 -9.53 21.14
C ALA A 40 -9.88 -10.21 22.32
N ALA A 41 -11.13 -9.81 22.58
CA ALA A 41 -12.03 -10.53 23.47
C ALA A 41 -12.81 -11.57 22.67
N LEU A 42 -12.68 -12.84 23.06
CA LEU A 42 -13.26 -13.98 22.38
C LEU A 42 -14.33 -14.66 23.25
N ASP A 43 -15.41 -15.06 22.61
CA ASP A 43 -16.46 -15.95 23.13
C ASP A 43 -16.42 -17.23 22.29
N GLY A 44 -15.64 -18.21 22.76
CA GLY A 44 -15.24 -19.37 21.94
C GLY A 44 -14.48 -18.93 20.69
N GLU A 45 -15.03 -19.19 19.51
CA GLU A 45 -14.46 -18.80 18.21
C GLU A 45 -14.95 -17.42 17.72
N LYS A 46 -15.88 -16.78 18.43
CA LYS A 46 -16.45 -15.49 18.02
C LYS A 46 -15.67 -14.32 18.62
N VAL A 47 -15.28 -13.39 17.78
CA VAL A 47 -14.67 -12.13 18.19
C VAL A 47 -15.78 -11.16 18.65
N LYS A 48 -15.75 -10.73 19.90
CA LYS A 48 -16.72 -9.77 20.48
C LYS A 48 -16.23 -8.34 20.40
N ARG A 49 -14.94 -8.14 20.68
CA ARG A 49 -14.28 -6.84 20.72
C ARG A 49 -12.83 -7.01 20.29
N VAL A 50 -12.34 -6.04 19.53
CA VAL A 50 -10.93 -5.93 19.18
C VAL A 50 -10.48 -4.51 19.46
N ASP A 51 -9.32 -4.38 20.10
CA ASP A 51 -8.59 -3.13 20.17
C ASP A 51 -7.24 -3.31 19.48
N VAL A 52 -6.94 -2.41 18.54
CA VAL A 52 -5.73 -2.46 17.71
C VAL A 52 -4.80 -1.36 18.19
N HIS A 53 -3.75 -1.77 18.89
CA HIS A 53 -2.70 -0.90 19.37
C HIS A 53 -1.63 -0.75 18.27
N CYS A 54 -1.67 0.39 17.59
CA CYS A 54 -0.66 0.80 16.62
C CYS A 54 0.39 1.72 17.26
N GLY A 55 1.39 2.16 16.47
CA GLY A 55 2.38 3.16 16.91
C GLY A 55 3.75 2.60 17.26
N TYR A 56 3.95 1.28 17.23
CA TYR A 56 5.28 0.66 17.40
C TYR A 56 6.30 1.07 16.33
N LEU A 57 5.83 1.53 15.17
CA LEU A 57 6.65 2.09 14.10
C LEU A 57 6.49 3.61 13.96
N HIS A 58 5.92 4.29 14.96
CA HIS A 58 5.86 5.74 14.98
C HIS A 58 7.28 6.30 15.16
N ARG A 59 7.72 7.11 14.19
CA ARG A 59 9.08 7.65 14.12
C ARG A 59 9.11 9.18 14.23
N GLY A 60 8.00 9.82 14.58
CA GLY A 60 7.92 11.28 14.66
C GLY A 60 8.20 11.99 13.33
N PHE A 61 7.90 11.37 12.18
CA PHE A 61 8.25 11.92 10.87
C PHE A 61 7.69 13.33 10.64
N GLU A 62 6.44 13.58 11.03
CA GLU A 62 5.84 14.92 10.94
C GLU A 62 6.62 15.96 11.74
N LYS A 63 7.20 15.56 12.89
CA LYS A 63 8.02 16.45 13.70
C LYS A 63 9.36 16.77 13.04
N GLU A 64 9.99 15.77 12.42
CA GLU A 64 11.21 15.97 11.63
C GLU A 64 10.96 16.89 10.41
N CYS A 65 9.74 16.88 9.85
CA CYS A 65 9.34 17.77 8.77
C CYS A 65 9.34 19.26 9.15
N GLU A 66 9.29 19.61 10.44
CA GLU A 66 9.31 21.01 10.88
C GLU A 66 10.70 21.65 10.79
N THR A 67 11.78 20.85 10.82
CA THR A 67 13.16 21.35 10.95
C THR A 67 13.98 21.24 9.68
N HIS A 68 13.56 20.42 8.71
CA HIS A 68 14.29 20.18 7.47
C HIS A 68 13.68 20.94 6.29
N THR A 69 14.51 21.22 5.29
CA THR A 69 14.06 21.79 4.01
C THR A 69 13.21 20.77 3.24
N TRP A 70 12.29 21.25 2.40
CA TRP A 70 11.39 20.38 1.64
C TRP A 70 12.11 19.30 0.83
N HIS A 71 13.24 19.65 0.19
CA HIS A 71 14.04 18.68 -0.56
C HIS A 71 14.65 17.57 0.32
N ASN A 72 15.05 17.89 1.56
CA ASN A 72 15.60 16.92 2.50
C ASN A 72 14.53 15.99 3.09
N LEU A 73 13.25 16.29 2.89
CA LEU A 73 12.13 15.48 3.38
C LEU A 73 11.72 14.36 2.44
N ILE A 74 12.10 14.41 1.16
CA ILE A 74 11.81 13.36 0.18
C ILE A 74 12.16 11.94 0.68
N PRO A 75 13.35 11.69 1.29
CA PRO A 75 13.68 10.37 1.83
C PRO A 75 12.80 9.92 3.01
N TYR A 76 12.12 10.82 3.71
CA TYR A 76 11.17 10.47 4.76
C TYR A 76 9.84 10.00 4.16
N VAL A 77 9.33 10.73 3.18
CA VAL A 77 8.03 10.45 2.54
C VAL A 77 8.07 9.12 1.78
N THR A 78 9.18 8.82 1.09
CA THR A 78 9.39 7.52 0.42
C THR A 78 9.32 6.31 1.37
N ARG A 79 9.46 6.52 2.68
CA ARG A 79 9.45 5.48 3.74
C ARG A 79 8.12 5.37 4.48
N LEU A 80 7.09 6.10 4.06
CA LEU A 80 5.73 6.01 4.64
C LEU A 80 5.05 4.70 4.21
N ASN A 81 4.81 4.52 2.92
CA ASN A 81 4.55 3.20 2.33
C ASN A 81 5.83 2.69 1.66
N TYR A 82 6.49 1.72 2.28
CA TYR A 82 7.75 1.16 1.79
C TYR A 82 7.59 0.24 0.56
N CYS A 83 6.36 -0.16 0.21
CA CYS A 83 6.10 -0.95 -1.00
C CYS A 83 5.96 -0.06 -2.25
N SER A 84 5.49 1.18 -2.08
CA SER A 84 5.21 2.12 -3.17
C SER A 84 5.94 3.46 -3.02
N GLY A 85 7.23 3.42 -2.70
CA GLY A 85 8.02 4.61 -2.36
C GLY A 85 7.99 5.74 -3.40
N LEU A 86 7.95 5.40 -4.69
CA LEU A 86 7.88 6.39 -5.78
C LEU A 86 6.55 7.15 -5.81
N ILE A 87 5.43 6.47 -5.52
CA ILE A 87 4.11 7.12 -5.50
C ILE A 87 4.07 8.18 -4.38
N ASN A 88 4.62 7.85 -3.21
CA ASN A 88 4.69 8.79 -2.10
C ASN A 88 5.58 9.99 -2.44
N ASP A 89 6.75 9.74 -3.04
CA ASP A 89 7.70 10.76 -3.49
C ASP A 89 7.03 11.75 -4.46
N PHE A 90 6.34 11.24 -5.48
CA PHE A 90 5.66 12.07 -6.48
C PHE A 90 4.49 12.83 -5.88
N ALA A 91 3.69 12.23 -5.01
CA ALA A 91 2.60 12.94 -4.33
C ALA A 91 3.13 14.10 -3.46
N TYR A 92 4.25 13.90 -2.76
CA TYR A 92 4.88 14.97 -1.98
C TYR A 92 5.48 16.07 -2.88
N CYS A 93 6.22 15.69 -3.92
CA CYS A 93 6.79 16.65 -4.85
C CYS A 93 5.68 17.48 -5.53
N GLU A 94 4.59 16.84 -5.97
CA GLU A 94 3.45 17.51 -6.58
C GLU A 94 2.75 18.48 -5.62
N ALA A 95 2.60 18.11 -4.35
CA ALA A 95 2.06 19.02 -3.33
C ALA A 95 2.93 20.27 -3.15
N VAL A 96 4.26 20.10 -3.09
CA VAL A 96 5.20 21.22 -2.99
C VAL A 96 5.23 22.06 -4.28
N GLU A 97 5.23 21.42 -5.45
CA GLU A 97 5.19 22.08 -6.75
C GLU A 97 3.92 22.93 -6.91
N THR A 98 2.77 22.41 -6.46
CA THR A 98 1.49 23.14 -6.45
C THR A 98 1.57 24.38 -5.56
N LEU A 99 2.16 24.27 -4.35
CA LEU A 99 2.34 25.40 -3.44
C LEU A 99 3.29 26.46 -4.00
N MET A 100 4.27 26.06 -4.82
CA MET A 100 5.25 26.95 -5.45
C MET A 100 4.84 27.42 -6.85
N GLU A 101 3.69 26.99 -7.36
CA GLU A 101 3.23 27.24 -8.73
C GLU A 101 4.26 26.80 -9.80
N ILE A 102 4.93 25.67 -9.57
CA ILE A 102 5.91 25.08 -10.49
C ILE A 102 5.23 24.08 -11.41
N GLU A 103 5.33 24.30 -12.71
CA GLU A 103 4.93 23.32 -13.72
C GLU A 103 6.10 22.44 -14.16
N ILE A 104 5.93 21.12 -14.05
CA ILE A 104 6.93 20.15 -14.55
C ILE A 104 6.78 19.93 -16.06
N THR A 105 7.87 19.53 -16.71
CA THR A 105 7.85 19.25 -18.17
C THR A 105 6.88 18.11 -18.53
N PRO A 106 6.33 18.08 -19.76
CA PRO A 106 5.48 16.98 -20.23
C PRO A 106 6.13 15.61 -20.06
N ARG A 107 7.44 15.50 -20.35
CA ARG A 107 8.20 14.26 -20.14
C ARG A 107 8.16 13.79 -18.69
N CYS A 108 8.32 14.72 -17.73
CA CYS A 108 8.22 14.38 -16.31
C CYS A 108 6.82 13.90 -15.91
N ARG A 109 5.75 14.50 -16.43
CA ARG A 109 4.36 14.05 -16.17
C ARG A 109 4.16 12.60 -16.59
N TYR A 110 4.59 12.25 -17.81
CA TYR A 110 4.48 10.89 -18.35
C TYR A 110 5.35 9.90 -17.57
N LEU A 111 6.61 10.24 -17.30
CA LEU A 111 7.51 9.36 -16.54
C LEU A 111 7.03 9.12 -15.12
N ARG A 112 6.56 10.16 -14.40
CA ARG A 112 5.96 9.98 -13.07
C ARG A 112 4.72 9.09 -13.12
N THR A 113 3.89 9.21 -14.16
CA THR A 113 2.72 8.35 -14.34
C THR A 113 3.12 6.89 -14.58
N LEU A 114 4.04 6.64 -15.52
CA LEU A 114 4.56 5.32 -15.83
C LEU A 114 5.19 4.65 -14.59
N LEU A 115 6.04 5.38 -13.86
CA LEU A 115 6.72 4.88 -12.68
C LEU A 115 5.75 4.70 -11.50
N SER A 116 4.69 5.51 -11.40
CA SER A 116 3.63 5.32 -10.41
C SER A 116 2.89 4.01 -10.65
N GLU A 117 2.49 3.73 -11.89
CA GLU A 117 1.79 2.49 -12.23
C GLU A 117 2.72 1.26 -12.10
N TYR A 118 4.00 1.39 -12.46
CA TYR A 118 4.97 0.33 -12.24
C TYR A 118 5.17 0.03 -10.75
N SER A 119 5.23 1.07 -9.91
CA SER A 119 5.27 0.92 -8.45
C SER A 119 3.95 0.39 -7.88
N ARG A 120 2.80 0.71 -8.49
CA ARG A 120 1.48 0.19 -8.10
C ARG A 120 1.37 -1.31 -8.35
N ILE A 121 1.90 -1.79 -9.47
CA ILE A 121 1.99 -3.24 -9.75
C ILE A 121 2.80 -3.93 -8.65
N ALA A 122 3.98 -3.40 -8.30
CA ALA A 122 4.82 -3.98 -7.25
C ALA A 122 4.11 -4.00 -5.87
N ASP A 123 3.37 -2.94 -5.53
CA ASP A 123 2.61 -2.87 -4.29
C ASP A 123 1.47 -3.90 -4.26
N HIS A 124 0.67 -3.98 -5.33
CA HIS A 124 -0.39 -4.99 -5.45
C HIS A 124 0.14 -6.43 -5.43
N LEU A 125 1.25 -6.70 -6.11
CA LEU A 125 1.94 -7.99 -6.03
C LEU A 125 2.31 -8.33 -4.58
N THR A 126 2.83 -7.35 -3.83
CA THR A 126 3.19 -7.54 -2.43
C THR A 126 1.96 -7.83 -1.57
N CYS A 127 0.91 -7.02 -1.71
CA CYS A 127 -0.34 -7.16 -0.97
C CYS A 127 -1.00 -8.52 -1.22
N VAL A 128 -1.18 -8.89 -2.48
CA VAL A 128 -1.80 -10.18 -2.85
C VAL A 128 -0.93 -11.35 -2.41
N ALA A 129 0.39 -11.28 -2.60
CA ALA A 129 1.30 -12.35 -2.18
C ALA A 129 1.21 -12.59 -0.66
N ALA A 130 1.27 -11.51 0.13
CA ALA A 130 1.18 -11.56 1.58
C ALA A 130 -0.14 -12.19 2.03
N SER A 131 -1.29 -11.71 1.52
CA SER A 131 -2.60 -12.28 1.86
C SER A 131 -2.73 -13.75 1.49
N LEU A 132 -2.17 -14.18 0.35
CA LEU A 132 -2.17 -15.59 -0.04
C LEU A 132 -1.28 -16.45 0.87
N MET A 133 -0.13 -15.93 1.30
CA MET A 133 0.74 -16.59 2.27
C MET A 133 0.03 -16.81 3.61
N GLU A 134 -0.71 -15.81 4.11
CA GLU A 134 -1.47 -15.90 5.36
C GLU A 134 -2.62 -16.93 5.28
N LEU A 135 -3.14 -17.17 4.08
CA LEU A 135 -4.10 -18.25 3.82
C LEU A 135 -3.43 -19.62 3.59
N GLY A 136 -2.09 -19.69 3.60
CA GLY A 136 -1.30 -20.91 3.44
C GLY A 136 -0.81 -21.19 2.01
N ALA A 137 -1.10 -20.35 1.04
CA ALA A 137 -0.73 -20.53 -0.37
C ALA A 137 0.71 -20.06 -0.67
N MET A 138 1.70 -20.76 -0.11
CA MET A 138 3.12 -20.41 -0.20
C MET A 138 3.67 -20.34 -1.64
N THR A 139 3.23 -21.24 -2.53
CA THR A 139 3.70 -21.22 -3.93
C THR A 139 3.29 -19.94 -4.65
N ALA A 140 2.07 -19.46 -4.41
CA ALA A 140 1.59 -18.22 -5.02
C ALA A 140 2.39 -17.01 -4.51
N PHE A 141 2.68 -16.97 -3.20
CA PHE A 141 3.55 -15.97 -2.60
C PHE A 141 4.93 -15.92 -3.29
N LEU A 142 5.60 -17.07 -3.43
CA LEU A 142 6.95 -17.13 -4.04
C LEU A 142 6.96 -16.65 -5.49
N TYR A 143 5.95 -17.01 -6.28
CA TYR A 143 5.85 -16.57 -7.69
C TYR A 143 5.66 -15.05 -7.80
N LEU A 144 4.77 -14.48 -7.00
CA LEU A 144 4.50 -13.03 -7.04
C LEU A 144 5.69 -12.22 -6.49
N VAL A 145 6.34 -12.69 -5.42
CA VAL A 145 7.53 -12.01 -4.85
C VAL A 145 8.72 -12.07 -5.80
N MET A 146 8.90 -13.16 -6.56
CA MET A 146 9.94 -13.24 -7.60
C MET A 146 9.77 -12.15 -8.67
N ILE A 147 8.54 -11.96 -9.18
CA ILE A 147 8.26 -10.90 -10.16
C ILE A 147 8.46 -9.51 -9.54
N ARG A 148 8.00 -9.30 -8.31
CA ARG A 148 8.28 -8.06 -7.57
C ARG A 148 9.78 -7.81 -7.44
N ASP A 149 10.60 -8.84 -7.23
CA ASP A 149 12.05 -8.69 -7.10
C ASP A 149 12.69 -8.22 -8.41
N HIS A 150 12.24 -8.74 -9.56
CA HIS A 150 12.63 -8.22 -10.88
C HIS A 150 12.25 -6.76 -11.06
N ILE A 151 11.07 -6.36 -10.58
CA ILE A 151 10.64 -4.95 -10.59
C ILE A 151 11.58 -4.10 -9.74
N TYR A 152 11.95 -4.56 -8.55
CA TYR A 152 12.84 -3.84 -7.64
C TYR A 152 14.26 -3.70 -8.16
N GLU A 153 14.80 -4.75 -8.79
CA GLU A 153 16.10 -4.68 -9.47
C GLU A 153 16.06 -3.69 -10.64
N HIS A 154 14.98 -3.69 -11.40
CA HIS A 154 14.80 -2.76 -12.51
C HIS A 154 14.62 -1.30 -12.05
N LEU A 155 13.89 -1.06 -10.96
CA LEU A 155 13.81 0.26 -10.32
C LEU A 155 15.15 0.68 -9.70
N ALA A 156 15.95 -0.27 -9.22
CA ALA A 156 17.29 0.02 -8.71
C ALA A 156 18.25 0.49 -9.81
N SER A 157 18.15 -0.03 -11.03
CA SER A 157 18.97 0.46 -12.15
C SER A 157 18.68 1.92 -12.49
N LEU A 158 17.44 2.38 -12.29
CA LEU A 158 17.04 3.78 -12.48
C LEU A 158 17.43 4.66 -11.29
N THR A 159 17.10 4.23 -10.08
CA THR A 159 17.12 5.08 -8.88
C THR A 159 18.41 4.94 -8.06
N GLY A 160 19.14 3.83 -8.23
CA GLY A 160 20.30 3.45 -7.42
C GLY A 160 19.95 2.76 -6.10
N ALA A 161 18.65 2.56 -5.79
CA ALA A 161 18.19 1.92 -4.56
C ALA A 161 17.11 0.88 -4.87
N ARG A 162 17.03 -0.20 -4.09
CA ARG A 162 16.07 -1.29 -4.33
C ARG A 162 14.67 -1.05 -3.78
N VAL A 163 14.51 -0.22 -2.75
CA VAL A 163 13.23 -0.03 -2.03
C VAL A 163 12.98 1.44 -1.71
N THR A 164 13.95 2.13 -1.13
CA THR A 164 13.82 3.55 -0.76
C THR A 164 14.27 4.44 -1.91
N TYR A 165 13.35 4.67 -2.85
CA TYR A 165 13.62 5.39 -4.08
C TYR A 165 13.60 6.91 -3.87
N THR A 166 14.76 7.53 -3.70
CA THR A 166 14.87 9.00 -3.65
C THR A 166 15.08 9.54 -5.07
N TYR A 167 14.07 9.44 -5.93
CA TYR A 167 14.19 9.70 -7.38
C TYR A 167 13.37 10.90 -7.88
N GLY A 168 12.17 11.10 -7.32
CA GLY A 168 11.42 12.33 -7.49
C GLY A 168 12.19 13.51 -6.91
N ARG A 169 12.09 14.65 -7.58
CA ARG A 169 12.65 15.92 -7.13
C ARG A 169 11.58 16.97 -7.30
N ILE A 170 11.58 17.96 -6.41
CA ILE A 170 10.68 19.11 -6.56
C ILE A 170 11.12 19.84 -7.85
N GLY A 171 10.22 19.92 -8.82
CA GLY A 171 10.46 20.42 -10.17
C GLY A 171 10.67 19.34 -11.24
N GLY A 172 10.65 18.04 -10.91
CA GLY A 172 10.76 16.96 -11.90
C GLY A 172 11.33 15.65 -11.37
N LEU A 173 12.39 15.15 -12.00
CA LEU A 173 13.03 13.86 -11.70
C LEU A 173 14.54 14.05 -11.57
N ALA A 174 15.21 13.16 -10.82
CA ALA A 174 16.66 13.25 -10.60
C ALA A 174 17.50 13.05 -11.87
N ARG A 175 17.03 12.22 -12.81
CA ARG A 175 17.67 11.94 -14.11
C ARG A 175 16.66 11.28 -15.04
N ASP A 176 16.94 11.28 -16.34
CA ASP A 176 16.11 10.57 -17.31
C ASP A 176 16.30 9.03 -17.24
N LEU A 177 15.45 8.28 -17.93
CA LEU A 177 15.58 6.84 -18.09
C LEU A 177 16.90 6.49 -18.83
N PRO A 178 17.63 5.46 -18.39
CA PRO A 178 18.81 4.99 -19.12
C PRO A 178 18.41 4.28 -20.42
N ASP A 179 19.36 4.16 -21.34
CA ASP A 179 19.16 3.47 -22.62
C ASP A 179 18.74 2.00 -22.39
N GLY A 180 17.77 1.53 -23.17
CA GLY A 180 17.25 0.15 -23.07
C GLY A 180 16.34 -0.12 -21.86
N TRP A 181 16.08 0.85 -20.98
CA TRP A 181 15.26 0.66 -19.78
C TRP A 181 13.82 0.23 -20.11
N LEU A 182 13.22 0.82 -21.15
CA LEU A 182 11.86 0.45 -21.58
C LEU A 182 11.80 -0.96 -22.18
N THR A 183 12.83 -1.39 -22.91
CA THR A 183 12.91 -2.78 -23.40
C THR A 183 12.91 -3.78 -22.24
N ARG A 184 13.67 -3.49 -21.18
CA ARG A 184 13.69 -4.34 -19.99
C ARG A 184 12.36 -4.30 -19.23
N LEU A 185 11.66 -3.17 -19.22
CA LEU A 185 10.31 -3.07 -18.67
C LEU A 185 9.37 -4.06 -19.38
N ASP A 186 9.36 -4.06 -20.71
CA ASP A 186 8.48 -4.92 -21.51
C ASP A 186 8.73 -6.41 -21.21
N GLU A 187 9.99 -6.84 -21.15
CA GLU A 187 10.35 -8.22 -20.79
C GLU A 187 9.81 -8.63 -19.41
N ILE A 188 9.86 -7.71 -18.42
CA ILE A 188 9.34 -7.97 -17.08
C ILE A 188 7.81 -8.04 -17.09
N LEU A 189 7.14 -7.19 -17.89
CA LEU A 189 5.69 -7.19 -18.01
C LEU A 189 5.17 -8.46 -18.70
N GLU A 190 5.91 -9.02 -19.66
CA GLU A 190 5.61 -10.34 -20.25
C GLU A 190 5.67 -11.45 -19.18
N GLN A 191 6.71 -11.46 -18.35
CA GLN A 191 6.82 -12.42 -17.25
C GLN A 191 5.70 -12.21 -16.23
N TYR A 192 5.40 -10.97 -15.87
CA TYR A 192 4.29 -10.62 -14.99
C TYR A 192 2.98 -11.23 -15.49
N ALA A 193 2.64 -11.06 -16.78
CA ALA A 193 1.42 -11.60 -17.35
C ALA A 193 1.35 -13.14 -17.26
N ILE A 194 2.46 -13.82 -17.52
CA ILE A 194 2.55 -15.29 -17.41
C ILE A 194 2.30 -15.75 -15.97
N PHE A 195 2.99 -15.16 -15.00
CA PHE A 195 2.90 -15.60 -13.61
C PHE A 195 1.59 -15.21 -12.94
N VAL A 196 1.05 -14.03 -13.23
CA VAL A 196 -0.29 -13.64 -12.76
C VAL A 196 -1.35 -14.55 -13.37
N GLY A 197 -1.25 -14.91 -14.65
CA GLY A 197 -2.13 -15.91 -15.27
C GLY A 197 -2.08 -17.27 -14.58
N ARG A 198 -0.89 -17.72 -14.13
CA ARG A 198 -0.75 -18.93 -13.31
C ARG A 198 -1.44 -18.80 -11.96
N ILE A 199 -1.33 -17.64 -11.31
CA ILE A 199 -2.01 -17.39 -10.02
C ILE A 199 -3.53 -17.43 -10.19
N HIS A 200 -4.07 -16.80 -11.24
CA HIS A 200 -5.49 -16.91 -11.56
C HIS A 200 -5.94 -18.38 -11.70
N GLY A 201 -5.16 -19.19 -12.43
CA GLY A 201 -5.42 -20.63 -12.56
C GLY A 201 -5.39 -21.41 -11.24
N LEU A 202 -4.56 -20.98 -10.28
CA LEU A 202 -4.46 -21.60 -8.96
C LEU A 202 -5.54 -21.15 -7.97
N MET A 203 -6.01 -19.90 -8.08
CA MET A 203 -6.78 -19.23 -7.02
C MET A 203 -8.25 -18.98 -7.38
N ASP A 204 -8.57 -18.58 -8.61
CA ASP A 204 -9.89 -18.03 -8.94
C ASP A 204 -11.06 -18.99 -8.69
N ARG A 205 -10.82 -20.29 -8.89
CA ARG A 205 -11.79 -21.37 -8.67
C ARG A 205 -11.44 -22.24 -7.46
N ASN A 206 -10.45 -21.84 -6.68
CA ASN A 206 -10.01 -22.60 -5.53
C ASN A 206 -11.03 -22.50 -4.41
N ARG A 207 -11.64 -23.64 -4.07
CA ARG A 207 -12.66 -23.71 -3.03
C ARG A 207 -12.16 -23.23 -1.67
N ILE A 208 -10.93 -23.57 -1.28
CA ILE A 208 -10.37 -23.16 0.02
C ILE A 208 -10.25 -21.64 0.07
N PHE A 209 -9.74 -21.02 -1.00
CA PHE A 209 -9.62 -19.57 -1.07
C PHE A 209 -10.99 -18.88 -1.00
N ILE A 210 -11.97 -19.38 -1.78
CA ILE A 210 -13.33 -18.84 -1.79
C ILE A 210 -13.98 -18.99 -0.41
N ASP A 211 -13.93 -20.17 0.19
CA ASP A 211 -14.54 -20.45 1.51
C ASP A 211 -13.92 -19.59 2.62
N ARG A 212 -12.66 -19.17 2.49
CA ARG A 212 -11.93 -18.35 3.47
C ARG A 212 -12.08 -16.84 3.28
N THR A 213 -12.53 -16.37 2.12
CA THR A 213 -12.56 -14.94 1.78
C THR A 213 -13.97 -14.43 1.46
N ARG A 214 -14.85 -15.27 0.91
CA ARG A 214 -16.21 -14.88 0.57
C ARG A 214 -17.01 -14.61 1.84
N ASN A 215 -17.72 -13.49 1.86
CA ASN A 215 -18.55 -13.04 2.98
C ASN A 215 -17.77 -12.77 4.28
N VAL A 216 -16.46 -12.50 4.19
CA VAL A 216 -15.61 -12.10 5.32
C VAL A 216 -15.29 -10.62 5.21
N GLY A 217 -15.44 -9.86 6.31
CA GLY A 217 -15.14 -8.42 6.33
C GLY A 217 -16.10 -7.58 5.48
N VAL A 218 -17.35 -8.02 5.32
CA VAL A 218 -18.38 -7.31 4.55
C VAL A 218 -18.67 -5.95 5.20
N ILE A 219 -18.65 -4.89 4.38
CA ILE A 219 -18.93 -3.53 4.80
C ILE A 219 -19.90 -2.87 3.81
N SER A 220 -20.83 -2.05 4.31
CA SER A 220 -21.74 -1.28 3.47
C SER A 220 -21.01 -0.08 2.86
N THR A 221 -21.45 0.40 1.69
CA THR A 221 -20.90 1.62 1.08
C THR A 221 -21.01 2.83 2.01
N THR A 222 -22.12 2.94 2.74
CA THR A 222 -22.36 4.03 3.69
C THR A 222 -21.37 4.00 4.84
N ASP A 223 -21.12 2.83 5.44
CA ASP A 223 -20.16 2.70 6.53
C ASP A 223 -18.73 2.94 6.05
N ALA A 224 -18.37 2.41 4.87
CA ALA A 224 -17.05 2.63 4.28
C ALA A 224 -16.76 4.13 4.08
N ILE A 225 -17.74 4.90 3.60
CA ILE A 225 -17.60 6.35 3.44
C ILE A 225 -17.52 7.05 4.82
N ASN A 226 -18.40 6.69 5.75
CA ASN A 226 -18.43 7.29 7.09
C ASN A 226 -17.14 7.04 7.88
N TRP A 227 -16.48 5.90 7.67
CA TRP A 227 -15.20 5.55 8.30
C TRP A 227 -13.98 6.04 7.51
N GLY A 228 -14.18 6.70 6.36
CA GLY A 228 -13.10 7.28 5.57
C GLY A 228 -12.29 6.27 4.75
N PHE A 229 -12.84 5.12 4.41
CA PHE A 229 -12.19 4.17 3.52
C PHE A 229 -12.08 4.70 2.09
N THR A 230 -10.97 4.36 1.43
CA THR A 230 -10.65 4.78 0.06
C THR A 230 -10.07 3.62 -0.75
N GLY A 231 -9.81 3.85 -2.05
CA GLY A 231 -9.12 2.89 -2.89
C GLY A 231 -9.88 1.56 -3.07
N PRO A 232 -9.17 0.41 -3.11
CA PRO A 232 -9.79 -0.90 -3.35
C PRO A 232 -10.91 -1.27 -2.36
N ILE A 233 -10.79 -0.86 -1.08
CA ILE A 233 -11.80 -1.18 -0.05
C ILE A 233 -13.11 -0.43 -0.33
N LEU A 234 -13.05 0.84 -0.69
CA LEU A 234 -14.27 1.59 -1.04
C LEU A 234 -14.90 1.04 -2.31
N ARG A 235 -14.08 0.73 -3.33
CA ARG A 235 -14.58 0.22 -4.61
C ARG A 235 -15.24 -1.14 -4.49
N SER A 236 -14.74 -2.04 -3.62
CA SER A 236 -15.37 -3.36 -3.41
C SER A 236 -16.79 -3.30 -2.84
N THR A 237 -17.22 -2.14 -2.32
CA THR A 237 -18.61 -1.91 -1.89
C THR A 237 -19.54 -1.48 -3.02
N GLY A 238 -19.03 -1.32 -4.25
CA GLY A 238 -19.79 -0.84 -5.41
C GLY A 238 -19.67 0.66 -5.68
N ALA A 239 -18.88 1.41 -4.91
CA ALA A 239 -18.69 2.85 -5.12
C ALA A 239 -17.62 3.13 -6.19
N PRO A 240 -17.97 3.73 -7.35
CA PRO A 240 -17.03 3.97 -8.44
C PRO A 240 -16.18 5.23 -8.19
N ARG A 241 -15.27 5.16 -7.22
CA ARG A 241 -14.37 6.28 -6.86
C ARG A 241 -12.91 5.95 -7.15
N ASP A 242 -12.27 6.78 -7.97
CA ASP A 242 -10.83 6.74 -8.23
C ASP A 242 -10.31 8.13 -8.60
N LEU A 243 -9.34 8.64 -7.82
CA LEU A 243 -8.80 9.98 -8.02
C LEU A 243 -8.19 10.17 -9.42
N ARG A 244 -7.69 9.12 -10.05
CA ARG A 244 -7.09 9.21 -11.39
C ARG A 244 -8.11 9.52 -12.49
N LYS A 245 -9.40 9.26 -12.24
CA LYS A 245 -10.51 9.61 -13.13
C LYS A 245 -11.30 10.82 -12.63
N ASP A 246 -11.58 10.88 -11.33
CA ASP A 246 -12.40 11.92 -10.72
C ASP A 246 -11.69 13.29 -10.70
N THR A 247 -10.39 13.30 -10.36
CA THR A 247 -9.55 14.50 -10.31
C THR A 247 -8.18 14.17 -10.92
N PRO A 248 -8.10 14.03 -12.26
CA PRO A 248 -6.89 13.53 -12.91
C PRO A 248 -5.68 14.43 -12.63
N TYR A 249 -4.58 13.78 -12.26
CA TYR A 249 -3.28 14.39 -11.99
C TYR A 249 -2.22 13.78 -12.92
N LEU A 250 -1.01 14.36 -12.98
CA LEU A 250 0.06 13.95 -13.90
C LEU A 250 -0.48 13.74 -15.34
N ALA A 251 -0.27 12.58 -15.96
CA ALA A 251 -0.77 12.27 -17.31
C ALA A 251 -2.05 11.40 -17.32
N TYR A 252 -2.66 11.09 -16.16
CA TYR A 252 -3.80 10.16 -16.11
C TYR A 252 -5.01 10.62 -16.93
N GLY A 253 -5.22 11.93 -17.08
CA GLY A 253 -6.31 12.49 -17.91
C GLY A 253 -6.14 12.27 -19.41
N GLU A 254 -4.94 11.87 -19.86
CA GLU A 254 -4.61 11.61 -21.27
C GLU A 254 -4.60 10.10 -21.59
N LEU A 255 -4.80 9.24 -20.58
CA LEU A 255 -4.69 7.79 -20.71
C LEU A 255 -6.04 7.10 -20.62
N ASP A 256 -6.21 6.06 -21.45
CA ASP A 256 -7.38 5.20 -21.41
C ASP A 256 -7.17 4.01 -20.47
N PHE A 257 -8.09 3.81 -19.55
CA PHE A 257 -8.08 2.72 -18.58
C PHE A 257 -9.43 2.61 -17.86
N GLU A 258 -9.75 1.39 -17.40
CA GLU A 258 -10.94 1.09 -16.62
C GLU A 258 -10.61 0.93 -15.14
N VAL A 259 -11.60 1.21 -14.29
CA VAL A 259 -11.49 1.08 -12.82
C VAL A 259 -12.37 -0.09 -12.36
N PRO A 260 -11.79 -1.14 -11.73
CA PRO A 260 -12.58 -2.25 -11.23
C PRO A 260 -13.40 -1.83 -10.00
N VAL A 261 -14.68 -2.20 -10.01
CA VAL A 261 -15.69 -1.97 -8.96
C VAL A 261 -16.39 -3.29 -8.67
#